data_AF-A0A3D4Z0G7-F1
#
_entry.id   AF-A0A3D4Z0G7-F1
#
_cell.length_a   1.000
_cell.length_b   1.000
_cell.length_c   1.000
_cell.angle_alpha   90.00
_cell.angle_beta   90.00
_cell.angle_gamma   90.00
#
_symmetry.space_group_name_H-M   'P 1'
#
loop_
_entity.id
_entity.type
_entity.pdbx_description
1 polymer ?
#
loop_
_entity_poly.entity_id
_entity_poly.type
_entity_poly.pdbx_seq_one_letter_code
_entity_poly.pdbx_strand_id
1 'polypeptide(L)'
;IEIRGFGSFVNRDYESYTGRNPRTGESIQVEPKKLPFFKVGKELKERVDGKPPPSPSNPSSSTSGSEFSRPNSSAGQPASHH
;
A
#
# COMPACT_ATOMS: atom_id res chain seq x y z
N ILE A 1 -16.60 6.21 3.86
CA ILE A 1 -16.43 5.04 4.78
C ILE A 1 -15.25 4.23 4.27
N GLU A 2 -14.31 3.83 5.13
CA GLU A 2 -13.15 3.04 4.73
C GLU A 2 -13.00 1.81 5.61
N ILE A 3 -12.75 0.66 4.98
CA ILE A 3 -12.60 -0.65 5.62
C ILE A 3 -11.25 -1.21 5.18
N ARG A 4 -10.27 -1.25 6.10
CA ARG A 4 -8.92 -1.74 5.84
C ARG A 4 -8.96 -3.18 5.31
N GLY A 5 -8.13 -3.47 4.32
CA GLY A 5 -8.10 -4.76 3.64
C GLY A 5 -9.25 -5.02 2.65
N PHE A 6 -10.31 -4.21 2.65
CA PHE A 6 -11.47 -4.36 1.77
C PHE A 6 -11.58 -3.26 0.71
N GLY A 7 -11.66 -1.99 1.14
CA GLY A 7 -11.85 -0.85 0.25
C GLY A 7 -12.58 0.31 0.92
N SER A 8 -13.11 1.24 0.14
CA SER A 8 -13.82 2.41 0.65
C SER A 8 -15.08 2.74 -0.15
N PHE A 9 -16.10 3.25 0.54
CA PHE A 9 -17.27 3.86 -0.07
C PHE A 9 -17.13 5.38 -0.02
N VAL A 10 -17.27 6.02 -1.18
CA VAL A 10 -17.25 7.47 -1.34
C VAL A 10 -18.56 7.91 -2.00
N ASN A 11 -19.11 9.07 -1.63
CA ASN A 11 -20.19 9.66 -2.42
C ASN A 11 -19.59 10.32 -3.67
N ARG A 12 -20.16 10.02 -4.83
CA ARG A 12 -19.80 10.64 -6.10
C ARG A 12 -21.00 11.41 -6.63
N ASP A 13 -20.75 12.65 -7.02
CA ASP A 13 -21.70 13.48 -7.75
C ASP A 13 -21.74 13.03 -9.20
N TYR A 14 -22.95 12.76 -9.69
CA TYR A 14 -23.23 12.46 -11.08
C TYR A 14 -24.06 13.59 -11.66
N GLU A 15 -23.58 14.15 -12.77
CA GLU A 15 -24.28 15.18 -13.54
C GLU A 15 -25.50 14.59 -14.26
N SER A 16 -26.36 15.47 -14.75
CA SER A 16 -27.49 15.05 -15.57
C SER A 16 -27.02 14.45 -16.89
N TYR A 17 -27.78 13.50 -17.41
CA TYR A 17 -27.50 12.89 -18.70
C TYR A 17 -28.77 12.39 -19.37
N THR A 18 -28.73 12.22 -20.68
CA THR A 18 -29.81 11.59 -21.44
C THR A 18 -29.57 10.09 -21.50
N GLY A 19 -30.47 9.33 -20.89
CA GLY A 19 -30.51 7.88 -20.93
C GLY A 19 -31.58 7.36 -21.91
N ARG A 20 -31.73 6.03 -21.94
CA ARG A 20 -32.86 5.39 -22.63
C ARG A 20 -33.61 4.46 -21.68
N ASN A 21 -34.93 4.46 -21.81
CA ASN A 21 -35.76 3.50 -21.10
C ASN A 21 -35.47 2.08 -21.65
N PRO A 22 -35.02 1.11 -20.83
CA PRO A 22 -34.67 -0.22 -21.32
C PRO A 22 -35.87 -1.01 -21.86
N ARG A 23 -37.10 -0.61 -21.52
CA ARG A 23 -38.33 -1.27 -21.98
C ARG A 23 -38.86 -0.71 -23.31
N THR A 24 -38.77 0.61 -23.53
CA THR A 24 -39.39 1.28 -24.70
C THR A 24 -38.37 1.86 -25.69
N GLY A 25 -37.11 2.05 -25.27
CA GLY A 25 -36.06 2.67 -26.06
C GLY A 25 -36.15 4.21 -26.15
N GLU A 26 -37.20 4.81 -25.59
CA GLU A 26 -37.39 6.26 -25.57
C GLU A 26 -36.28 6.95 -24.77
N SER A 27 -35.90 8.14 -25.22
CA SER A 27 -34.93 8.99 -24.53
C SER A 27 -35.54 9.56 -23.26
N ILE A 28 -34.82 9.48 -22.15
CA ILE A 28 -35.22 10.02 -20.85
C ILE A 28 -34.12 10.91 -20.30
N GLN A 29 -34.50 12.03 -19.67
CA GLN A 29 -33.55 12.87 -18.95
C GLN A 29 -33.37 12.35 -17.53
N VAL A 30 -32.12 12.16 -17.11
CA VAL A 30 -31.79 11.76 -15.74
C VAL A 30 -31.24 12.97 -15.00
N GLU A 31 -31.87 13.30 -13.87
CA GLU A 31 -31.46 14.41 -13.00
C GLU A 31 -30.13 14.12 -12.30
N PRO A 32 -29.36 15.17 -11.92
CA PRO A 32 -28.15 15.02 -11.15
C PRO A 32 -28.41 14.34 -9.81
N LYS A 33 -27.46 13.53 -9.33
CA LYS A 33 -27.61 12.79 -8.08
C LYS A 33 -26.28 12.43 -7.44
N LYS A 34 -26.31 12.23 -6.12
CA LYS A 34 -25.20 11.67 -5.33
C LYS A 34 -25.41 10.19 -5.14
N LEU A 35 -24.45 9.38 -5.57
CA LEU A 35 -24.50 7.93 -5.40
C LEU A 35 -23.24 7.41 -4.66
N PRO A 36 -23.39 6.36 -3.84
CA PRO A 36 -22.25 5.68 -3.26
C PRO A 36 -21.45 4.96 -4.35
N PHE A 37 -20.14 5.13 -4.32
CA PHE A 37 -19.17 4.48 -5.19
C PHE A 37 -18.15 3.72 -4.35
N PHE A 38 -17.90 2.46 -4.70
CA PHE A 38 -16.92 1.62 -4.02
C PHE A 38 -15.56 1.67 -4.73
N LYS A 39 -14.51 2.01 -3.98
CA LYS A 39 -13.11 1.89 -4.38
C LYS A 39 -12.53 0.62 -3.79
N VAL A 40 -12.11 -0.30 -4.64
CA VAL A 40 -11.49 -1.57 -4.22
C VAL A 40 -10.16 -1.34 -3.52
N GLY A 41 -9.95 -2.01 -2.38
CA GLY A 41 -8.68 -2.03 -1.66
C GLY A 41 -7.67 -2.98 -2.31
N LYS A 42 -6.37 -2.69 -2.14
CA LYS A 42 -5.28 -3.50 -2.70
C LYS A 42 -5.38 -4.98 -2.32
N GLU A 43 -5.58 -5.26 -1.03
CA GLU A 43 -5.61 -6.64 -0.51
C GLU A 43 -6.77 -7.46 -1.09
N LEU A 44 -7.97 -6.89 -1.16
CA LEU A 44 -9.11 -7.53 -1.81
C LEU A 44 -8.83 -7.81 -3.29
N LYS A 45 -8.27 -6.82 -4.01
CA LYS A 45 -7.90 -6.98 -5.41
C LYS A 45 -6.89 -8.11 -5.61
N GLU A 46 -5.80 -8.11 -4.84
CA GLU A 46 -4.74 -9.13 -4.95
C GLU A 46 -5.27 -10.54 -4.67
N ARG A 47 -6.19 -10.70 -3.70
CA ARG A 47 -6.84 -12.00 -3.42
C ARG A 47 -7.71 -12.48 -4.57
N VAL A 48 -8.48 -11.59 -5.20
CA VAL A 48 -9.35 -11.94 -6.34
C VAL A 48 -8.52 -12.26 -7.58
N ASP A 49 -7.45 -11.50 -7.81
CA ASP A 49 -6.51 -11.71 -8.92
C ASP A 49 -5.61 -12.95 -8.71
N GLY A 50 -5.73 -13.67 -7.59
CA GLY A 50 -4.97 -14.89 -7.29
C GLY A 50 -3.51 -14.65 -6.94
N LYS A 51 -3.12 -13.41 -6.60
CA LYS A 51 -1.77 -13.09 -6.18
C LYS A 51 -1.60 -13.49 -4.71
N PRO A 52 -0.52 -14.21 -4.33
CA PRO A 52 -0.27 -14.52 -2.93
C PRO A 52 -0.16 -13.22 -2.13
N PRO A 53 -0.70 -13.17 -0.90
CA PRO A 53 -0.56 -11.99 -0.06
C PRO A 53 0.93 -11.65 0.08
N PRO A 54 1.30 -10.36 0.13
CA PRO A 54 2.67 -10.02 0.45
C PRO A 54 3.00 -10.71 1.78
N SER A 55 3.99 -11.61 1.76
CA SER A 55 4.50 -12.23 2.99
C SER A 55 4.75 -11.11 3.99
N PRO A 56 4.34 -11.25 5.26
CA PRO A 56 4.67 -10.26 6.26
C PRO A 56 6.20 -10.18 6.31
N SER A 57 6.77 -9.16 5.65
CA SER A 57 8.17 -8.84 5.81
C SER A 57 8.30 -8.44 7.26
N ASN A 58 8.86 -9.33 8.08
CA ASN A 58 9.32 -8.96 9.42
C ASN A 58 10.10 -7.64 9.27
N PRO A 59 9.82 -6.59 10.04
CA PRO A 59 10.67 -5.40 10.09
C PRO A 59 11.97 -5.71 10.88
N SER A 60 12.58 -6.87 10.64
CA SER A 60 13.85 -7.30 11.22
C SER A 60 14.91 -7.30 10.13
N SER A 61 15.22 -6.12 9.63
CA SER A 61 16.54 -5.81 9.09
C SER A 61 16.89 -4.36 9.41
N SER A 62 16.78 -4.00 10.70
CA SER A 62 17.67 -3.02 11.29
C SER A 62 18.89 -3.75 11.85
N THR A 63 20.07 -3.20 11.57
CA THR A 63 21.35 -3.45 12.25
C THR A 63 22.19 -4.63 11.76
N SER A 64 22.92 -4.44 10.66
CA SER A 64 24.26 -5.01 10.49
C SER A 64 25.19 -3.96 9.90
N GLY A 65 25.88 -3.25 10.79
CA GLY A 65 26.84 -2.19 10.46
C GLY A 65 27.64 -1.80 11.70
N SER A 66 28.12 -2.78 12.44
CA SER A 66 29.11 -2.58 13.51
C SER A 66 30.50 -2.46 12.88
N GLU A 67 30.90 -1.25 12.48
CA GLU A 67 32.31 -0.89 12.29
C GLU A 67 32.77 -0.10 13.53
N PHE A 68 33.17 -0.84 14.57
CA PHE A 68 33.98 -0.28 15.64
C PHE A 68 35.43 -0.60 15.33
N SER A 69 36.16 0.40 14.82
CA SER A 69 37.58 0.32 14.53
C SER A 69 38.37 -0.17 15.76
N ARG A 70 39.11 -1.26 15.59
CA ARG A 70 40.09 -1.73 16.58
C ARG A 70 41.25 -0.72 16.66
N PRO A 71 41.72 -0.30 17.86
CA PRO A 71 43.00 0.39 17.96
C PRO A 71 44.15 -0.60 17.78
N ASN A 72 45.12 -0.22 16.94
CA ASN A 72 46.36 -0.94 16.69
C ASN A 72 47.25 -0.90 17.95
N SER A 73 47.42 -2.02 18.64
CA SER A 73 48.45 -2.18 19.67
C SER A 73 49.72 -2.75 19.04
N SER A 74 50.64 -1.89 18.64
CA SER A 74 52.01 -2.32 18.34
C SER A 74 52.78 -2.50 19.64
N ALA A 75 53.13 -3.77 19.89
CA ALA A 75 53.92 -4.25 21.01
C ALA A 75 55.26 -3.52 21.17
N GLY A 76 55.59 -3.20 22.43
CA GLY A 76 56.93 -2.80 22.83
C GLY A 76 57.90 -3.98 22.74
N GLN A 77 59.07 -3.73 22.17
CA GLN A 77 60.21 -4.64 22.24
C GLN A 77 60.96 -4.43 23.57
N PRO A 78 61.40 -5.50 24.25
CA PRO A 78 62.34 -5.38 25.36
C PRO A 78 63.79 -5.43 24.84
N ALA A 79 64.64 -4.50 25.29
CA ALA A 79 66.09 -4.61 25.13
C ALA A 79 66.79 -4.32 26.46
N SER A 80 67.39 -5.38 26.99
CA SER A 80 68.32 -5.49 28.11
C SER A 80 69.68 -4.81 27.85
N HIS A 81 70.27 -4.17 28.86
CA HIS A 81 71.55 -4.56 29.52
C HIS A 81 72.29 -3.37 30.16
N HIS A 82 72.85 -3.67 31.35
CA HIS A 82 73.99 -3.09 32.07
C HIS A 82 73.96 -1.66 32.60
#